data_AF-A0A7X9IFL6-F1
#
_entry.id   AF-A0A7X9IFL6-F1
#
_cell.length_a   1.000
_cell.length_b   1.000
_cell.length_c   1.000
_cell.angle_alpha   90.00
_cell.angle_beta   90.00
_cell.angle_gamma   90.00
#
_symmetry.space_group_name_H-M   'P 1'
#
loop_
_entity.id
_entity.type
_entity.pdbx_description
1 polymer ?
#
loop_
_entity_poly.entity_id
_entity_poly.type
_entity_poly.pdbx_seq_one_letter_code
_entity_poly.pdbx_strand_id
1 'polypeptide(L)'
;MGFSKLVYQDWVVAQDGDPGRSWPETVQAGKFYNQDAILAVTRALDGIPEDEAAFIRRFYFQGLTYEEIGQETGRDAGRLILLHRRAVRSLIARLRPRYIHREVGDGPPRSDCPLCRHSDRQEIERLLHTKRKEETWKRIIAVLRETFGMPTLTPQQIVGHLKYHHSPERPADDRGPDSAANTA
;
A
#
# COMPACT_ATOMS: atom_id res chain seq x y z
N MET A 1 -21.73 -13.66 17.41
CA MET A 1 -21.00 -14.50 16.43
C MET A 1 -19.56 -14.02 16.41
N GLY A 2 -18.62 -14.83 16.89
CA GLY A 2 -17.20 -14.46 16.97
C GLY A 2 -16.49 -14.71 15.65
N PHE A 3 -15.73 -13.72 15.17
CA PHE A 3 -14.86 -13.84 14.00
C PHE A 3 -13.57 -14.56 14.40
N SER A 4 -13.60 -15.89 14.47
CA SER A 4 -12.50 -16.69 15.06
C SER A 4 -11.31 -16.93 14.11
N LYS A 5 -11.27 -16.34 12.91
CA LYS A 5 -10.18 -16.55 11.94
C LYS A 5 -9.95 -15.32 11.05
N LEU A 6 -9.60 -14.20 11.65
CA LEU A 6 -9.11 -13.02 10.92
C LEU A 6 -7.63 -13.22 10.57
N VAL A 7 -7.34 -13.46 9.29
CA VAL A 7 -5.97 -13.50 8.76
C VAL A 7 -5.59 -12.08 8.32
N TYR A 8 -5.21 -11.24 9.27
CA TYR A 8 -4.74 -9.87 9.03
C TYR A 8 -3.31 -9.70 9.56
N GLN A 9 -2.33 -10.23 8.83
CA GLN A 9 -0.96 -9.75 8.91
C GLN A 9 -0.43 -9.61 7.47
N ASP A 10 0.15 -8.45 7.18
CA ASP A 10 0.79 -8.07 5.91
C ASP A 10 -0.12 -7.92 4.67
N TRP A 11 -1.08 -6.99 4.78
CA TRP A 11 -1.50 -6.06 3.72
C TRP A 11 -1.48 -6.62 2.28
N VAL A 12 -2.46 -7.48 1.91
CA VAL A 12 -3.17 -7.65 0.61
C VAL A 12 -2.39 -7.60 -0.75
N VAL A 13 -1.09 -7.35 -0.81
CA VAL A 13 -0.38 -7.00 -2.05
C VAL A 13 0.69 -8.03 -2.42
N ALA A 14 1.11 -8.91 -1.52
CA ALA A 14 2.25 -9.79 -1.78
C ALA A 14 1.92 -11.27 -2.00
N GLN A 15 0.72 -11.76 -1.68
CA GLN A 15 0.45 -13.21 -1.72
C GLN A 15 -0.82 -13.54 -2.50
N ASP A 16 -0.65 -13.92 -3.77
CA ASP A 16 -1.65 -14.57 -4.63
C ASP A 16 -1.98 -16.02 -4.16
N GLY A 17 -1.85 -16.31 -2.86
CA GLY A 17 -1.94 -17.66 -2.30
C GLY A 17 -3.34 -18.03 -1.80
N ASP A 18 -3.75 -19.28 -2.04
CA ASP A 18 -4.92 -19.89 -1.39
C ASP A 18 -4.60 -20.16 0.08
N PRO A 19 -5.44 -19.73 1.04
CA PRO A 19 -5.19 -19.93 2.46
C PRO A 19 -5.13 -21.39 2.91
N GLY A 20 -5.58 -22.34 2.09
CA GLY A 20 -5.52 -23.77 2.39
C GLY A 20 -4.21 -24.47 2.06
N ARG A 21 -3.30 -23.89 1.27
CA ARG A 21 -2.18 -24.65 0.68
C ARG A 21 -0.81 -24.52 1.34
N SER A 22 -0.48 -23.39 1.95
CA SER A 22 0.73 -23.22 2.76
C SER A 22 0.82 -21.78 3.25
N TRP A 23 0.25 -21.49 4.41
CA TRP A 23 0.77 -20.34 5.17
C TRP A 23 2.02 -20.82 5.89
N PRO A 24 3.14 -20.08 5.84
CA PRO A 24 4.24 -20.31 6.74
C PRO A 24 3.70 -20.36 8.18
N GLU A 25 4.10 -21.36 8.95
CA GLU A 25 3.78 -21.56 10.37
C GLU A 25 4.14 -20.32 11.24
N THR A 26 4.88 -19.38 10.67
CA THR A 26 5.30 -18.09 11.24
C THR A 26 4.23 -17.00 11.21
N VAL A 27 3.05 -17.18 10.59
CA VAL A 27 1.91 -16.27 10.84
C VAL A 27 1.22 -16.71 12.13
N GLN A 28 1.98 -16.64 13.22
CA GLN A 28 1.41 -16.67 14.56
C GLN A 28 0.42 -15.51 14.65
N ALA A 29 -0.78 -15.81 15.13
CA ALA A 29 -1.84 -14.87 15.44
C ALA A 29 -1.36 -13.81 16.47
N GLY A 30 -0.53 -12.88 16.01
CA GLY A 30 0.00 -11.76 16.76
C GLY A 30 -1.02 -10.63 16.73
N LYS A 31 -1.66 -10.41 17.89
CA LYS A 31 -2.61 -9.34 18.18
C LYS A 31 -2.06 -7.96 17.76
N PHE A 32 -2.38 -7.52 16.56
CA PHE A 32 -2.52 -6.10 16.24
C PHE A 32 -3.77 -5.95 15.37
N TYR A 33 -4.94 -6.08 16.02
CA TYR A 33 -6.18 -5.63 15.43
C TYR A 33 -6.13 -4.11 15.37
N ASN A 34 -5.63 -3.57 14.26
CA ASN A 34 -5.86 -2.17 13.99
C ASN A 34 -7.36 -2.03 13.66
N GLN A 35 -8.16 -1.68 14.67
CA GLN A 35 -9.60 -1.47 14.54
C GLN A 35 -9.91 -0.44 13.45
N ASP A 36 -9.04 0.55 13.26
CA ASP A 36 -9.19 1.55 12.20
C ASP A 36 -9.05 0.93 10.82
N ALA A 37 -8.07 0.04 10.62
CA ALA A 37 -7.92 -0.72 9.37
C ALA A 37 -9.16 -1.56 9.06
N ILE A 38 -9.70 -2.27 10.05
CA ILE A 38 -10.92 -3.08 9.89
C ILE A 38 -12.11 -2.19 9.54
N LEU A 39 -12.29 -1.08 10.25
CA LEU A 39 -13.38 -0.13 9.99
C LEU A 39 -13.28 0.48 8.60
N ALA A 40 -12.08 0.79 8.12
CA ALA A 40 -11.92 1.35 6.80
C ALA A 40 -12.11 0.35 5.68
N VAL A 41 -11.62 -0.89 5.83
CA VAL A 41 -11.93 -1.97 4.89
C VAL A 41 -13.43 -2.18 4.84
N THR A 42 -14.10 -2.21 6.00
CA THR A 42 -15.56 -2.35 6.08
C THR A 42 -16.27 -1.22 5.32
N ARG A 43 -15.90 0.04 5.55
CA ARG A 43 -16.45 1.19 4.80
C ARG A 43 -16.13 1.14 3.31
N ALA A 44 -14.96 0.64 2.94
CA ALA A 44 -14.57 0.51 1.54
C ALA A 44 -15.41 -0.56 0.83
N LEU A 45 -15.76 -1.64 1.52
CA LEU A 45 -16.63 -2.70 1.01
C LEU A 45 -18.04 -2.19 0.67
N ASP A 46 -18.57 -1.22 1.42
CA ASP A 46 -19.92 -0.66 1.17
C ASP A 46 -20.06 0.00 -0.21
N GLY A 47 -18.96 0.39 -0.86
CA GLY A 47 -19.01 0.90 -2.23
C GLY A 47 -18.82 -0.16 -3.31
N ILE A 48 -18.26 -1.33 -2.97
CA ILE A 48 -17.81 -2.34 -3.94
C ILE A 48 -19.03 -3.18 -4.37
N PRO A 49 -19.10 -3.67 -5.62
CA PRO A 49 -20.17 -4.59 -6.02
C PRO A 49 -20.30 -5.75 -5.02
N GLU A 50 -21.54 -6.12 -4.68
CA GLU A 50 -21.82 -7.08 -3.60
C GLU A 50 -21.07 -8.41 -3.79
N ASP A 51 -21.03 -8.94 -5.02
CA ASP A 51 -20.27 -10.15 -5.36
C ASP A 51 -18.79 -10.08 -4.97
N GLU A 52 -18.16 -8.92 -5.21
CA GLU A 52 -16.76 -8.68 -4.88
C GLU A 52 -16.59 -8.49 -3.36
N ALA A 53 -17.48 -7.73 -2.72
CA ALA A 53 -17.44 -7.50 -1.28
C ALA A 53 -17.67 -8.80 -0.49
N ALA A 54 -18.63 -9.61 -0.90
CA ALA A 54 -18.95 -10.88 -0.30
C ALA A 54 -17.81 -11.90 -0.47
N PHE A 55 -17.07 -11.86 -1.59
CA PHE A 55 -15.86 -12.64 -1.75
C PHE A 55 -14.79 -12.24 -0.71
N ILE A 56 -14.52 -10.94 -0.57
CA ILE A 56 -13.51 -10.43 0.39
C ILE A 56 -13.87 -10.84 1.83
N ARG A 57 -15.16 -10.74 2.22
CA ARG A 57 -15.62 -11.17 3.55
C ARG A 57 -15.35 -12.66 3.78
N ARG A 58 -15.73 -13.53 2.84
CA ARG A 58 -15.49 -14.97 2.94
C ARG A 58 -14.00 -15.30 3.03
N PHE A 59 -13.22 -14.75 2.11
CA PHE A 59 -11.81 -15.10 1.99
C PHE A 59 -10.98 -14.54 3.15
N TYR A 60 -11.08 -13.23 3.44
CA TYR A 60 -10.18 -12.57 4.39
C TYR A 60 -10.72 -12.47 5.82
N PHE A 61 -12.04 -12.44 6.02
CA PHE A 61 -12.63 -12.31 7.37
C PHE A 61 -13.06 -13.66 7.95
N GLN A 62 -13.48 -14.59 7.10
CA GLN A 62 -13.90 -15.94 7.51
C GLN A 62 -12.80 -16.98 7.27
N GLY A 63 -11.78 -16.66 6.45
CA GLY A 63 -10.65 -17.54 6.18
C GLY A 63 -11.03 -18.74 5.31
N LEU A 64 -12.07 -18.61 4.48
CA LEU A 64 -12.50 -19.66 3.55
C LEU A 64 -11.55 -19.74 2.34
N THR A 65 -11.27 -20.97 1.93
CA THR A 65 -10.50 -21.31 0.72
C THR A 65 -11.31 -21.10 -0.55
N TYR A 66 -10.66 -21.12 -1.72
CA TYR A 66 -11.40 -21.07 -2.99
C TYR A 66 -12.34 -22.25 -3.17
N GLU A 67 -11.96 -23.43 -2.66
CA GLU A 67 -12.79 -24.63 -2.75
C GLU A 67 -14.07 -24.48 -1.92
N GLU A 68 -13.96 -24.05 -0.67
CA GLU A 68 -15.10 -23.82 0.23
C GLU A 68 -16.02 -22.72 -0.34
N ILE A 69 -15.46 -21.61 -0.82
CA ILE A 69 -16.25 -20.54 -1.46
C ILE A 69 -16.93 -21.06 -2.74
N GLY A 70 -16.26 -21.93 -3.50
CA GLY A 70 -16.80 -22.55 -4.71
C GLY A 70 -17.98 -23.46 -4.40
N GLN A 71 -17.87 -24.26 -3.35
CA GLN A 71 -18.95 -25.13 -2.86
C GLN A 71 -20.16 -24.30 -2.39
N GLU A 72 -19.93 -23.20 -1.65
CA GLU A 72 -21.03 -22.33 -1.19
C GLU A 72 -21.74 -21.58 -2.32
N THR A 73 -20.98 -21.13 -3.32
CA THR A 73 -21.49 -20.21 -4.36
C THR A 73 -21.79 -20.90 -5.69
N GLY A 74 -21.45 -22.17 -5.84
CA GLY A 74 -21.56 -22.92 -7.09
C GLY A 74 -20.64 -22.40 -8.20
N ARG A 75 -19.57 -21.67 -7.86
CA ARG A 75 -18.62 -21.08 -8.82
C ARG A 75 -17.37 -21.95 -8.94
N ASP A 76 -16.85 -22.07 -10.16
CA ASP A 76 -15.58 -22.76 -10.39
C ASP A 76 -14.38 -21.94 -9.87
N ALA A 77 -13.29 -22.64 -9.55
CA ALA A 77 -12.08 -22.03 -9.01
C ALA A 77 -11.47 -20.95 -9.92
N GLY A 78 -11.53 -21.13 -11.25
CA GLY A 78 -11.01 -20.14 -12.20
C GLY A 78 -11.77 -18.81 -12.13
N ARG A 79 -13.11 -18.88 -12.09
CA ARG A 79 -13.95 -17.70 -11.86
C ARG A 79 -13.72 -17.05 -10.51
N LEU A 80 -13.49 -17.84 -9.46
CA LEU A 80 -13.18 -17.30 -8.13
C LEU A 80 -11.84 -16.57 -8.09
N ILE A 81 -10.81 -17.08 -8.76
CA ILE A 81 -9.52 -16.38 -8.87
C ILE A 81 -9.68 -15.04 -9.60
N LEU A 82 -10.44 -15.01 -10.70
CA LEU A 82 -10.72 -13.76 -11.42
C LEU A 82 -11.54 -12.77 -10.56
N LEU A 83 -12.54 -13.26 -9.84
CA LEU A 83 -13.33 -12.47 -8.90
C LEU A 83 -12.45 -11.90 -7.80
N HIS A 84 -11.55 -12.72 -7.24
CA HIS A 84 -10.62 -12.30 -6.20
C HIS A 84 -9.75 -11.14 -6.68
N ARG A 85 -9.06 -11.30 -7.82
CA ARG A 85 -8.21 -10.26 -8.40
C ARG A 85 -8.98 -8.95 -8.65
N ARG A 86 -10.22 -9.07 -9.12
CA ARG A 86 -11.09 -7.91 -9.36
C ARG A 86 -11.51 -7.25 -8.05
N ALA A 87 -11.97 -8.02 -7.08
CA ALA A 87 -12.39 -7.54 -5.76
C ALA A 87 -11.26 -6.84 -5.01
N VAL A 88 -10.06 -7.41 -5.02
CA VAL A 88 -8.86 -6.79 -4.43
C VAL A 88 -8.51 -5.49 -5.14
N ARG A 89 -8.57 -5.45 -6.47
CA ARG A 89 -8.31 -4.21 -7.23
C ARG A 89 -9.32 -3.11 -6.87
N SER A 90 -10.61 -3.44 -6.78
CA SER A 90 -11.67 -2.51 -6.37
C SER A 90 -11.47 -2.01 -4.95
N LEU A 91 -11.11 -2.92 -4.04
CA LEU A 91 -10.82 -2.60 -2.64
C LEU A 91 -9.63 -1.66 -2.53
N ILE A 92 -8.52 -1.97 -3.19
CA ILE A 92 -7.34 -1.11 -3.25
C ILE A 92 -7.71 0.26 -3.83
N ALA A 93 -8.45 0.32 -4.94
CA ALA A 93 -8.85 1.60 -5.54
C ALA A 93 -9.64 2.49 -4.56
N ARG A 94 -10.43 1.90 -3.66
CA ARG A 94 -11.20 2.61 -2.63
C ARG A 94 -10.40 2.96 -1.39
N LEU A 95 -9.47 2.09 -0.99
CA LEU A 95 -8.61 2.33 0.17
C LEU A 95 -7.51 3.34 -0.15
N ARG A 96 -6.97 3.34 -1.37
CA ARG A 96 -5.85 4.18 -1.79
C ARG A 96 -5.99 5.66 -1.44
N PRO A 97 -7.11 6.36 -1.70
CA PRO A 97 -7.26 7.76 -1.34
C PRO A 97 -7.17 8.06 0.17
N ARG A 98 -7.42 7.07 1.03
CA ARG A 98 -7.47 7.24 2.49
C ARG A 98 -6.32 6.57 3.24
N TYR A 99 -5.78 5.47 2.74
CA TYR A 99 -4.74 4.67 3.41
C TYR A 99 -3.32 5.02 2.97
N ILE A 100 -3.12 5.46 1.72
CA ILE A 100 -1.81 5.97 1.27
C ILE A 100 -1.38 7.19 2.10
N HIS A 101 -2.34 7.97 2.60
CA HIS A 101 -2.04 9.20 3.34
C HIS A 101 -2.01 9.05 4.86
N ARG A 102 -2.46 7.90 5.44
CA ARG A 102 -2.75 7.84 6.89
C ARG A 102 -2.11 6.71 7.69
N GLU A 103 -1.87 5.54 7.10
CA GLU A 103 -1.30 4.39 7.84
C GLU A 103 -0.11 3.71 7.16
N VAL A 104 0.09 3.97 5.86
CA VAL A 104 1.38 3.71 5.23
C VAL A 104 2.26 4.92 5.48
N GLY A 105 2.78 5.02 6.70
CA GLY A 105 4.10 5.62 6.84
C GLY A 105 5.01 4.85 5.89
N ASP A 106 5.59 5.58 4.94
CA ASP A 106 6.79 5.25 4.19
C ASP A 106 6.95 3.76 3.90
N GLY A 107 6.31 3.28 2.83
CA GLY A 107 6.71 2.00 2.27
C GLY A 107 8.24 2.00 2.12
N PRO A 108 8.97 0.97 2.62
CA PRO A 108 10.42 1.00 2.64
C PRO A 108 10.92 1.29 1.22
N PRO A 109 11.97 2.12 1.08
CA PRO A 109 12.51 2.44 -0.23
C PRO A 109 12.77 1.14 -0.98
N ARG A 110 12.09 0.95 -2.12
CA ARG A 110 12.29 -0.27 -2.89
C ARG A 110 13.72 -0.26 -3.43
N SER A 111 14.43 -1.35 -3.20
CA SER A 111 15.84 -1.52 -3.59
C SER A 111 16.05 -1.55 -5.11
N ASP A 112 15.00 -1.48 -5.91
CA ASP A 112 15.03 -1.39 -7.36
C ASP A 112 14.67 0.01 -7.91
N CYS A 113 14.15 0.92 -7.07
CA CYS A 113 13.72 2.23 -7.53
C CYS A 113 14.89 3.23 -7.55
N PRO A 114 15.27 3.77 -8.72
CA PRO A 114 16.41 4.69 -8.82
C PRO A 114 16.18 6.00 -8.04
N LEU A 115 14.92 6.45 -7.93
CA LEU A 115 14.55 7.65 -7.16
C LEU A 115 14.65 7.42 -5.64
N CYS A 116 14.21 6.24 -5.16
CA CYS A 116 14.24 5.92 -3.73
C CYS A 116 15.65 5.62 -3.20
N ARG A 117 16.57 5.18 -4.07
CA ARG A 117 17.96 4.83 -3.72
C ARG A 117 18.95 5.99 -3.82
N HIS A 118 18.52 7.11 -4.40
CA HIS A 118 19.39 8.25 -4.59
C HIS A 118 19.76 8.88 -3.24
N SER A 119 21.00 9.34 -3.09
CA SER A 119 21.47 10.03 -1.87
C SER A 119 20.60 11.26 -1.56
N ASP A 120 20.28 12.02 -2.61
CA ASP A 120 19.51 13.27 -2.52
C ASP A 120 18.00 13.07 -2.72
N ARG A 121 17.46 11.93 -2.28
CA ARG A 121 16.05 11.56 -2.45
C ARG A 121 15.08 12.68 -2.06
N GLN A 122 15.30 13.32 -0.91
CA GLN A 122 14.41 14.38 -0.38
C GLN A 122 14.37 15.61 -1.31
N GLU A 123 15.51 16.01 -1.86
CA GLU A 123 15.58 17.15 -2.79
C GLU A 123 14.90 16.80 -4.13
N ILE A 124 15.08 15.56 -4.59
CA ILE A 124 14.39 15.03 -5.77
C ILE A 124 12.87 15.04 -5.55
N GLU A 125 12.38 14.53 -4.41
CA GLU A 125 10.96 14.53 -4.09
C GLU A 125 10.41 15.97 -4.02
N ARG A 126 11.14 16.92 -3.43
CA ARG A 126 10.77 18.35 -3.45
C ARG A 126 10.65 18.88 -4.88
N LEU A 127 11.63 18.60 -5.75
CA LEU A 127 11.56 18.95 -7.17
C LEU A 127 10.32 18.35 -7.86
N LEU A 128 10.03 17.06 -7.63
CA LEU A 128 8.87 16.38 -8.22
C LEU A 128 7.55 17.02 -7.79
N HIS A 129 7.44 17.50 -6.55
CA HIS A 129 6.25 18.19 -6.04
C HIS A 129 6.06 19.60 -6.62
N THR A 130 7.11 20.23 -7.18
CA THR A 130 6.95 21.54 -7.85
C THR A 130 6.20 21.46 -9.19
N LYS A 131 5.99 20.24 -9.71
CA LYS A 131 5.35 19.97 -11.00
C LYS A 131 3.89 20.42 -11.00
N ARG A 132 3.53 21.36 -11.87
CA ARG A 132 2.12 21.74 -12.08
C ARG A 132 1.41 20.74 -12.99
N LYS A 133 0.08 20.62 -12.87
CA LYS A 133 -0.70 19.61 -13.62
C LYS A 133 -0.56 19.79 -15.14
N GLU A 134 -0.45 21.02 -15.59
CA GLU A 134 -0.35 21.45 -17.00
C GLU A 134 1.07 21.30 -17.57
N GLU A 135 2.09 21.21 -16.71
CA GLU A 135 3.48 21.08 -17.14
C GLU A 135 3.81 19.67 -17.64
N THR A 136 4.74 19.60 -18.60
CA THR A 136 5.29 18.34 -19.07
C THR A 136 6.46 17.88 -18.19
N TRP A 137 6.72 16.57 -18.14
CA TRP A 137 7.86 16.00 -17.40
C TRP A 137 9.23 16.40 -17.94
N LYS A 138 9.32 16.98 -19.15
CA LYS A 138 10.58 17.30 -19.82
C LYS A 138 11.49 18.20 -18.98
N ARG A 139 10.92 19.24 -18.36
CA ARG A 139 11.66 20.17 -17.50
C ARG A 139 12.28 19.45 -16.30
N ILE A 140 11.47 18.63 -15.62
CA ILE A 140 11.90 17.90 -14.42
C ILE A 140 12.95 16.86 -14.77
N ILE A 141 12.78 16.13 -15.88
CA ILE A 141 13.77 15.16 -16.34
C ILE A 141 15.10 15.83 -16.68
N ALA A 142 15.09 17.04 -17.26
CA ALA A 142 16.30 17.81 -17.52
C ALA A 142 17.04 18.13 -16.21
N VAL A 143 16.32 18.65 -15.20
CA VAL A 143 16.90 18.93 -13.88
C VAL A 143 17.39 17.65 -13.19
N LEU A 144 16.65 16.55 -13.25
CA LEU A 144 17.08 15.25 -12.70
C LEU A 144 18.37 14.75 -13.34
N ARG A 145 18.55 15.01 -14.64
CA ARG A 145 19.76 14.63 -15.37
C ARG A 145 20.94 15.54 -15.01
N GLU A 146 20.74 16.84 -15.02
CA GLU A 146 21.80 17.85 -14.87
C GLU A 146 22.25 17.99 -13.42
N THR A 147 21.32 18.02 -12.47
CA THR A 147 21.60 18.26 -11.06
C THR A 147 21.89 16.97 -10.30
N PHE A 148 21.19 15.87 -10.61
CA PHE A 148 21.27 14.62 -9.86
C PHE A 148 21.93 13.47 -10.64
N GLY A 149 22.39 13.70 -11.88
CA GLY A 149 23.08 12.67 -12.66
C GLY A 149 22.21 11.45 -12.99
N MET A 150 20.89 11.63 -13.17
CA MET A 150 19.94 10.53 -13.44
C MET A 150 19.44 10.52 -14.91
N PRO A 151 20.24 10.09 -15.90
CA PRO A 151 19.93 10.27 -17.32
C PRO A 151 18.80 9.40 -17.86
N THR A 152 18.47 8.29 -17.20
CA THR A 152 17.60 7.22 -17.73
C THR A 152 16.16 7.25 -17.19
N LEU A 153 15.79 8.27 -16.42
CA LEU A 153 14.44 8.36 -15.86
C LEU A 153 13.40 8.73 -16.92
N THR A 154 12.42 7.86 -17.08
CA THR A 154 11.24 8.08 -17.92
C THR A 154 10.10 8.71 -17.11
N PRO A 155 9.16 9.42 -17.77
CA PRO A 155 7.94 9.91 -17.12
C PRO A 155 7.16 8.80 -16.39
N GLN A 156 7.15 7.58 -16.94
CA GLN A 156 6.44 6.44 -16.35
C GLN A 156 7.07 5.99 -15.02
N GLN A 157 8.41 5.97 -14.93
CA GLN A 157 9.11 5.66 -13.69
C GLN A 157 8.85 6.72 -12.62
N ILE A 158 8.85 8.00 -13.00
CA ILE A 158 8.52 9.11 -12.10
C ILE A 158 7.09 8.96 -11.60
N VAL A 159 6.11 8.80 -12.49
CA VAL A 159 4.71 8.60 -12.11
C VAL A 159 4.53 7.36 -11.23
N GLY A 160 5.23 6.27 -11.53
CA GLY A 160 5.23 5.07 -10.69
C GLY A 160 5.74 5.35 -9.28
N HIS A 161 6.87 6.06 -9.16
CA HIS A 161 7.41 6.49 -7.87
C HIS A 161 6.42 7.40 -7.12
N LEU A 162 5.86 8.43 -7.76
CA LEU A 162 4.86 9.31 -7.15
C LEU A 162 3.64 8.55 -6.64
N LYS A 163 3.19 7.54 -7.41
CA LYS A 163 1.96 6.81 -7.12
C LYS A 163 2.13 5.78 -6.01
N TYR A 164 3.32 5.21 -5.87
CA TYR A 164 3.52 4.03 -5.03
C TYR A 164 4.54 4.23 -3.91
N HIS A 165 5.44 5.22 -4.00
CA HIS A 165 6.60 5.35 -3.12
C HIS A 165 6.71 6.72 -2.41
N HIS A 166 5.80 7.67 -2.68
CA HIS A 166 5.90 9.02 -2.10
C HIS A 166 5.66 9.03 -0.59
N SER A 167 6.59 9.68 0.12
CA SER A 167 6.50 10.06 1.52
C SER A 167 6.32 11.58 1.57
N PRO A 168 5.22 12.13 2.14
CA PRO A 168 5.27 13.50 2.62
C PRO A 168 6.15 13.50 3.86
N GLU A 169 7.31 14.15 3.79
CA GLU A 169 8.10 14.42 5.00
C GLU A 169 7.19 15.08 6.04
N ARG A 170 7.02 14.40 7.18
CA ARG A 170 6.64 15.07 8.41
C ARG A 170 7.74 16.11 8.66
N PRO A 171 7.43 17.42 8.75
CA PRO A 171 8.45 18.41 9.02
C PRO A 171 9.21 17.95 10.26
N ALA A 172 10.54 17.97 10.14
CA ALA A 172 11.43 17.56 11.22
C ALA A 172 10.92 18.20 12.51
N ASP A 173 10.54 17.35 13.47
CA ASP A 173 10.33 17.78 14.85
C ASP A 173 11.52 18.67 15.20
N ASP A 174 11.20 19.89 15.63
CA ASP A 174 12.11 20.84 16.24
C ASP A 174 13.02 20.07 17.21
N ARG A 175 14.24 19.75 16.77
CA ARG A 175 15.36 19.81 17.70
C ARG A 175 15.53 21.29 18.00
N GLY A 176 14.73 21.76 18.95
CA GLY A 176 14.96 23.04 19.59
C GLY A 176 16.43 23.09 20.03
N PRO A 177 17.11 24.22 19.83
CA PRO A 177 18.48 24.36 20.26
C PRO A 177 18.55 24.24 21.78
N ASP A 178 19.65 23.65 22.23
CA ASP A 178 20.17 23.57 23.59
C ASP A 178 19.52 24.46 24.67
N SER A 179 19.29 23.87 25.84
CA SER A 179 19.54 24.59 27.09
C SER A 179 20.36 23.68 28.01
N ALA A 180 21.66 23.95 27.93
CA ALA A 180 22.62 23.66 28.98
C ALA A 180 22.18 24.29 30.32
N ALA A 181 22.88 23.84 31.38
CA ALA A 181 22.90 24.33 32.75
C ALA A 181 21.81 23.77 33.68
N ASN A 182 22.21 22.78 34.49
CA ASN A 182 22.36 23.11 35.90
C ASN A 182 23.48 22.29 36.55
N THR A 183 24.52 23.00 36.95
CA THR A 183 25.54 22.57 37.91
C THR A 183 24.99 22.89 39.29
N ALA A 184 24.83 21.88 40.14
CA ALA A 184 24.82 22.00 41.60
C ALA A 184 25.21 20.64 42.19
#